data_AF-A0A395SWD4-F1
#
_entry.id   AF-A0A395SWD4-F1
#
_cell.length_a   1.000
_cell.length_b   1.000
_cell.length_c   1.000
_cell.angle_alpha   90.00
_cell.angle_beta   90.00
_cell.angle_gamma   90.00
#
_symmetry.space_group_name_H-M   'P 1'
#
loop_
_entity.id
_entity.type
_entity.pdbx_description
1 polymer ?
#
loop_
_entity_poly.entity_id
_entity_poly.type
_entity_poly.pdbx_seq_one_letter_code
_entity_poly.pdbx_strand_id
1 'polypeptide(L)'
;HGRSESDTEKSLWQASGSISLLDREQNLFKHFLQRICSWLDLFDPARTFSTRVPHLAVRNAGLLNAILALSSYHQSLDESIPSDRRPDQNTALQYYYQTLHYVQKAMRYPTYQNSQELMATTLMVSTYEMLRGSRQDWQQHLQGVFWILRSRQIEVEASSLESTTWWAWLRQDIWVAFREKRRTYSTWMPKKEYVELDNHELASRAIWIMAQVINFCAVDSSPDMEGGLPGRIGWAKALKNMLHEWESHLTVEFSALPTMDRRYVYTRSSTKRGRFGNAGLLSEEMWMAYAFTQARTGTDLEKSGCAVE
;
A
#
# COMPACT_ATOMS: atom_id res chain seq x y z
N HIS A 1 38.73 -6.52 18.76
CA HIS A 1 37.27 -6.50 18.60
C HIS A 1 36.96 -6.96 17.19
N GLY A 2 36.70 -8.26 16.99
CA GLY A 2 36.40 -8.82 15.67
C GLY A 2 34.99 -8.43 15.24
N ARG A 3 34.82 -7.92 14.01
CA ARG A 3 33.50 -7.73 13.40
C ARG A 3 32.83 -9.10 13.26
N SER A 4 31.52 -9.18 13.51
CA SER A 4 30.76 -10.39 13.22
C SER A 4 30.81 -10.69 11.71
N GLU A 5 30.70 -11.97 11.34
CA GLU A 5 30.66 -12.39 9.94
C GLU A 5 29.50 -11.71 9.19
N SER A 6 28.37 -11.48 9.87
CA SER A 6 27.23 -10.72 9.34
C SER A 6 27.53 -9.24 9.09
N ASP A 7 28.34 -8.58 9.93
CA ASP A 7 28.70 -7.18 9.70
C ASP A 7 29.67 -7.04 8.52
N THR A 8 30.49 -8.06 8.32
CA THR A 8 31.40 -8.13 7.17
C THR A 8 30.61 -8.31 5.88
N GLU A 9 29.60 -9.18 5.86
CA GLU A 9 28.74 -9.35 4.68
C GLU A 9 27.88 -8.13 4.37
N LYS A 10 27.32 -7.45 5.40
CA LYS A 10 26.55 -6.20 5.21
C LYS A 10 27.35 -5.13 4.46
N SER A 11 28.66 -5.05 4.70
CA SER A 11 29.53 -4.10 3.99
C SER A 11 29.67 -4.36 2.48
N LEU A 12 29.25 -5.54 1.99
CA LEU A 12 29.30 -5.91 0.56
C LEU A 12 28.12 -5.35 -0.25
N TRP A 13 27.01 -5.02 0.42
CA TRP A 13 25.82 -4.47 -0.25
C TRP A 13 25.42 -3.10 0.30
N GLN A 14 25.76 -2.73 1.53
CA GLN A 14 25.58 -1.38 2.04
C GLN A 14 26.74 -0.46 1.64
N ALA A 15 26.44 0.81 1.39
CA ALA A 15 27.45 1.83 1.14
C ALA A 15 28.24 2.15 2.42
N SER A 16 29.57 2.20 2.31
CA SER A 16 30.48 2.55 3.41
C SER A 16 30.22 3.95 3.98
N GLY A 17 29.71 4.87 3.16
CA GLY A 17 29.34 6.24 3.51
C GLY A 17 27.89 6.56 3.12
N SER A 18 27.39 7.70 3.57
CA SER A 18 26.09 8.20 3.16
C SER A 18 26.12 8.60 1.67
N ILE A 19 25.17 8.09 0.90
CA ILE A 19 25.01 8.43 -0.52
C ILE A 19 24.52 9.89 -0.61
N SER A 20 25.23 10.71 -1.38
CA SER A 20 24.86 12.11 -1.61
C SER A 20 23.92 12.22 -2.79
N LEU A 21 22.82 12.97 -2.62
CA LEU A 21 21.81 13.17 -3.66
C LEU A 21 22.16 14.35 -4.56
N LEU A 22 21.99 14.19 -5.86
CA LEU A 22 21.99 15.30 -6.81
C LEU A 22 20.80 16.24 -6.55
N ASP A 23 20.87 17.49 -7.02
CA ASP A 23 19.78 18.47 -6.78
C ASP A 23 18.41 17.99 -7.29
N ARG A 24 18.37 17.30 -8.45
CA ARG A 24 17.12 16.70 -8.93
C ARG A 24 16.62 15.60 -8.00
N GLU A 25 17.54 14.79 -7.47
CA GLU A 25 17.22 13.65 -6.61
C GLU A 25 16.73 14.13 -5.26
N GLN A 26 17.24 15.25 -4.75
CA GLN A 26 16.72 15.90 -3.55
C GLN A 26 15.25 16.31 -3.74
N ASN A 27 14.88 16.86 -4.91
CA ASN A 27 13.50 17.21 -5.21
C ASN A 27 12.59 15.97 -5.30
N LEU A 28 13.05 14.90 -5.95
CA LEU A 28 12.34 13.62 -6.00
C LEU A 28 12.16 13.01 -4.61
N PHE A 29 13.22 13.02 -3.80
CA PHE A 29 13.19 12.48 -2.44
C PHE A 29 12.29 13.32 -1.53
N LYS A 30 12.25 14.64 -1.70
CA LYS A 30 11.29 15.50 -1.00
C LYS A 30 9.85 15.17 -1.40
N HIS A 31 9.59 14.92 -2.70
CA HIS A 31 8.29 14.49 -3.18
C HIS A 31 7.85 13.16 -2.57
N PHE A 32 8.77 12.19 -2.47
CA PHE A 32 8.54 10.93 -1.76
C PHE A 32 7.98 11.17 -0.36
N LEU A 33 8.70 11.95 0.45
CA LEU A 33 8.33 12.23 1.85
C LEU A 33 7.00 12.98 1.99
N GLN A 34 6.69 13.87 1.05
CA GLN A 34 5.54 14.76 1.13
C GLN A 34 4.26 14.18 0.54
N ARG A 35 4.36 13.29 -0.46
CA ARG A 35 3.22 12.84 -1.26
C ARG A 35 3.02 11.33 -1.22
N ILE A 36 4.11 10.56 -1.31
CA ILE A 36 4.03 9.10 -1.39
C ILE A 36 3.98 8.47 0.00
N CYS A 37 4.83 8.92 0.94
CA CYS A 37 4.87 8.34 2.28
C CYS A 37 3.53 8.44 3.01
N SER A 38 2.69 9.45 2.74
CA SER A 38 1.35 9.54 3.34
C SER A 38 0.44 8.36 3.00
N TRP A 39 0.66 7.69 1.87
CA TRP A 39 -0.10 6.49 1.49
C TRP A 39 0.48 5.23 2.13
N LEU A 40 1.81 5.17 2.25
CA LEU A 40 2.54 4.03 2.81
C LEU A 40 2.41 3.97 4.33
N ASP A 41 2.40 5.13 5.00
CA ASP A 41 2.25 5.30 6.45
C ASP A 41 0.78 5.44 6.88
N LEU A 42 -0.18 5.13 6.00
CA LEU A 42 -1.58 5.27 6.35
C LEU A 42 -1.91 4.34 7.54
N PHE A 43 -2.44 4.93 8.61
CA PHE A 43 -2.67 4.30 9.92
C PHE A 43 -1.42 3.82 10.66
N ASP A 44 -0.23 4.24 10.25
CA ASP A 44 0.99 4.06 11.05
C ASP A 44 1.30 5.34 11.83
N PRO A 45 1.09 5.35 13.16
CA PRO A 45 1.40 6.52 13.99
C PRO A 45 2.90 6.87 13.99
N ALA A 46 3.79 5.90 13.79
CA ALA A 46 5.24 6.10 13.77
C ALA A 46 5.74 6.69 12.43
N ARG A 47 4.88 6.72 11.41
CA ARG A 47 5.20 7.18 10.05
C ARG A 47 6.50 6.54 9.52
N THR A 48 6.58 5.23 9.61
CA THR A 48 7.80 4.43 9.43
C THR A 48 8.46 4.63 8.07
N PHE A 49 7.69 4.77 6.99
CA PHE A 49 8.21 5.10 5.65
C PHE A 49 8.67 6.56 5.54
N SER A 50 8.05 7.49 6.26
CA SER A 50 8.51 8.89 6.31
C SER A 50 9.76 9.07 7.18
N THR A 51 9.96 8.21 8.19
CA THR A 51 10.98 8.40 9.23
C THR A 51 12.15 7.43 9.11
N ARG A 52 11.92 6.11 9.06
CA ARG A 52 12.96 5.08 9.08
C ARG A 52 13.52 4.77 7.70
N VAL A 53 12.65 4.61 6.69
CA VAL A 53 13.06 4.26 5.32
C VAL A 53 14.07 5.24 4.71
N PRO A 54 13.99 6.57 4.95
CA PRO A 54 15.00 7.49 4.45
C PRO A 54 16.40 7.21 4.99
N HIS A 55 16.51 6.85 6.27
CA HIS A 55 17.79 6.51 6.88
C HIS A 55 18.40 5.23 6.30
N LEU A 56 17.55 4.26 5.96
CA LEU A 56 17.96 3.04 5.25
C LEU A 56 18.44 3.36 3.81
N ALA A 57 17.69 4.21 3.10
CA ALA A 57 17.98 4.56 1.70
C ALA A 57 19.33 5.26 1.53
N VAL A 58 19.72 6.12 2.48
CA VAL A 58 21.01 6.83 2.44
C VAL A 58 22.22 5.88 2.46
N ARG A 59 22.05 4.62 2.86
CA ARG A 59 23.11 3.58 2.86
C ARG A 59 22.86 2.44 1.87
N ASN A 60 21.76 2.45 1.14
CA ASN A 60 21.39 1.38 0.22
C ASN A 60 21.00 1.95 -1.14
N ALA A 61 21.89 1.79 -2.13
CA ALA A 61 21.68 2.33 -3.48
C ALA A 61 20.45 1.73 -4.18
N GLY A 62 20.12 0.45 -3.93
CA GLY A 62 18.92 -0.18 -4.48
C GLY A 62 17.65 0.48 -3.97
N LEU A 63 17.52 0.60 -2.65
CA LEU A 63 16.38 1.25 -2.02
C LEU A 63 16.26 2.72 -2.45
N LEU A 64 17.37 3.46 -2.46
CA LEU A 64 17.37 4.85 -2.90
C LEU A 64 16.89 4.98 -4.35
N ASN A 65 17.42 4.17 -5.27
CA ASN A 65 16.98 4.17 -6.66
C ASN A 65 15.50 3.79 -6.78
N ALA A 66 14.98 2.86 -5.95
CA ALA A 66 13.58 2.50 -5.96
C ALA A 66 12.67 3.68 -5.58
N ILE A 67 13.07 4.42 -4.54
CA ILE A 67 12.40 5.64 -4.09
C ILE A 67 12.41 6.70 -5.20
N LEU A 68 13.55 6.91 -5.85
CA LEU A 68 13.71 7.89 -6.93
C LEU A 68 12.89 7.50 -8.17
N ALA A 69 12.86 6.21 -8.53
CA ALA A 69 12.03 5.68 -9.61
C ALA A 69 10.55 5.95 -9.37
N LEU A 70 10.04 5.55 -8.20
CA LEU A 70 8.65 5.74 -7.79
C LEU A 70 8.28 7.23 -7.78
N SER A 71 9.12 8.08 -7.21
CA SER A 71 8.88 9.52 -7.10
C SER A 71 8.89 10.19 -8.46
N SER A 72 9.85 9.85 -9.32
CA SER A 72 9.94 10.40 -10.67
C SER A 72 8.73 9.99 -11.49
N TYR A 73 8.26 8.75 -11.35
CA TYR A 73 7.08 8.30 -12.07
C TYR A 73 5.81 8.99 -11.57
N HIS A 74 5.59 9.03 -10.26
CA HIS A 74 4.46 9.72 -9.66
C HIS A 74 4.42 11.20 -10.06
N GLN A 75 5.55 11.92 -10.04
CA GLN A 75 5.59 13.31 -10.49
C GLN A 75 5.23 13.49 -11.97
N SER A 76 5.58 12.52 -12.82
CA SER A 76 5.20 12.57 -14.24
C SER A 76 3.67 12.51 -14.45
N LEU A 77 2.96 11.87 -13.52
CA LEU A 77 1.49 11.75 -13.51
C LEU A 77 0.79 12.94 -12.87
N ASP A 78 1.50 13.75 -12.08
CA ASP A 78 0.91 14.87 -11.34
C ASP A 78 0.58 16.03 -12.29
N GLU A 79 -0.71 16.15 -12.63
CA GLU A 79 -1.22 17.20 -13.52
C GLU A 79 -1.12 18.61 -12.93
N SER A 80 -0.94 18.75 -11.60
CA SER A 80 -0.71 20.06 -10.99
C SER A 80 0.66 20.66 -11.35
N ILE A 81 1.57 19.81 -11.82
CA ILE A 81 2.90 20.23 -12.30
C ILE A 81 2.81 20.59 -13.79
N PRO A 82 3.29 21.78 -14.20
CA PRO A 82 3.39 22.16 -15.60
C PRO A 82 4.13 21.10 -16.44
N SER A 83 3.65 20.82 -17.65
CA SER A 83 4.17 19.72 -18.48
C SER A 83 5.65 19.83 -18.83
N ASP A 84 6.17 21.06 -18.95
CA ASP A 84 7.58 21.38 -19.19
C ASP A 84 8.48 21.10 -17.96
N ARG A 85 7.89 20.99 -16.77
CA ARG A 85 8.58 20.73 -15.50
C ARG A 85 8.39 19.32 -14.98
N ARG A 86 7.52 18.52 -15.59
CA ARG A 86 7.34 17.12 -15.20
C ARG A 86 8.58 16.31 -15.60
N PRO A 87 9.07 15.42 -14.72
CA PRO A 87 10.18 14.56 -15.05
C PRO A 87 9.81 13.59 -16.19
N ASP A 88 10.78 13.32 -17.06
CA ASP A 88 10.65 12.33 -18.12
C ASP A 88 10.45 10.92 -17.51
N GLN A 89 9.47 10.19 -18.02
CA GLN A 89 9.23 8.80 -17.61
C GLN A 89 10.44 7.89 -17.88
N ASN A 90 11.29 8.21 -18.86
CA ASN A 90 12.53 7.47 -19.07
C ASN A 90 13.50 7.58 -17.89
N THR A 91 13.49 8.71 -17.16
CA THR A 91 14.31 8.87 -15.95
C THR A 91 13.84 7.91 -14.85
N ALA A 92 12.53 7.80 -14.65
CA ALA A 92 11.98 6.85 -13.69
C ALA A 92 12.36 5.41 -14.04
N LEU A 93 12.30 5.06 -15.33
CA LEU A 93 12.67 3.75 -15.83
C LEU A 93 14.16 3.42 -15.62
N GLN A 94 15.06 4.40 -15.75
CA GLN A 94 16.49 4.22 -15.47
C GLN A 94 16.74 3.84 -14.01
N TYR A 95 16.18 4.59 -13.07
CA TYR A 95 16.28 4.30 -11.63
C TYR A 95 15.67 2.93 -11.29
N TYR A 96 14.55 2.58 -11.93
CA TYR A 96 13.93 1.27 -11.78
C TYR A 96 14.86 0.13 -12.21
N TYR A 97 15.49 0.22 -13.39
CA TYR A 97 16.43 -0.82 -13.83
C TYR A 97 17.69 -0.89 -12.96
N GLN A 98 18.19 0.26 -12.49
CA GLN A 98 19.31 0.29 -11.53
C GLN A 98 18.94 -0.42 -10.22
N THR A 99 17.70 -0.25 -9.75
CA THR A 99 17.16 -0.95 -8.58
C THR A 99 17.15 -2.45 -8.79
N LEU A 100 16.58 -2.93 -9.90
CA LEU A 100 16.52 -4.37 -10.20
C LEU A 100 17.91 -5.00 -10.31
N HIS A 101 18.84 -4.31 -10.99
CA HIS A 101 20.23 -4.78 -11.11
C HIS A 101 20.93 -4.85 -9.75
N TYR A 102 20.72 -3.86 -8.88
CA TYR A 102 21.24 -3.89 -7.52
C TYR A 102 20.66 -5.07 -6.73
N VAL A 103 19.34 -5.23 -6.72
CA VAL A 103 18.65 -6.33 -6.01
C VAL A 103 19.18 -7.68 -6.52
N GLN A 104 19.26 -7.89 -7.83
CA GLN A 104 19.76 -9.14 -8.42
C GLN A 104 21.16 -9.51 -7.92
N LYS A 105 22.04 -8.53 -7.71
CA LYS A 105 23.39 -8.75 -7.16
C LYS A 105 23.36 -8.99 -5.65
N ALA A 106 22.63 -8.14 -4.92
CA ALA A 106 22.59 -8.16 -3.47
C ALA A 106 21.86 -9.40 -2.90
N MET A 107 20.91 -9.98 -3.65
CA MET A 107 20.18 -11.19 -3.27
C MET A 107 21.07 -12.42 -3.07
N ARG A 108 22.35 -12.39 -3.47
CA ARG A 108 23.31 -13.45 -3.19
C ARG A 108 23.72 -13.52 -1.71
N TYR A 109 23.47 -12.46 -0.94
CA TYR A 109 23.87 -12.34 0.45
C TYR A 109 22.69 -12.63 1.41
N PRO A 110 22.77 -13.64 2.29
CA PRO A 110 21.73 -13.94 3.26
C PRO A 110 21.38 -12.76 4.19
N THR A 111 22.35 -11.92 4.54
CA THR A 111 22.09 -10.70 5.33
C THR A 111 21.19 -9.71 4.59
N TYR A 112 21.29 -9.60 3.27
CA TYR A 112 20.40 -8.77 2.46
C TYR A 112 19.01 -9.40 2.30
N GLN A 113 18.94 -10.72 2.10
CA GLN A 113 17.68 -11.45 1.98
C GLN A 113 16.77 -11.27 3.21
N ASN A 114 17.36 -11.05 4.39
CA ASN A 114 16.65 -10.82 5.65
C ASN A 114 16.64 -9.34 6.09
N SER A 115 17.08 -8.41 5.23
CA SER A 115 17.23 -6.99 5.56
C SER A 115 15.92 -6.20 5.48
N GLN A 116 15.85 -5.08 6.21
CA GLN A 116 14.73 -4.13 6.10
C GLN A 116 14.74 -3.39 4.76
N GLU A 117 15.94 -3.17 4.21
CA GLU A 117 16.17 -2.53 2.93
C GLU A 117 15.52 -3.30 1.79
N LEU A 118 15.63 -4.62 1.78
CA LEU A 118 14.96 -5.45 0.77
C LEU A 118 13.44 -5.29 0.85
N MET A 119 12.84 -5.29 2.05
CA MET A 119 11.39 -5.15 2.20
C MET A 119 10.89 -3.81 1.68
N ALA A 120 11.54 -2.71 2.10
CA ALA A 120 11.20 -1.39 1.62
C ALA A 120 11.40 -1.29 0.09
N THR A 121 12.49 -1.84 -0.43
CA THR A 121 12.80 -1.83 -1.88
C THR A 121 11.73 -2.56 -2.68
N THR A 122 11.38 -3.77 -2.26
CA THR A 122 10.35 -4.59 -2.91
C THR A 122 8.99 -3.91 -2.91
N LEU A 123 8.61 -3.25 -1.80
CA LEU A 123 7.37 -2.48 -1.76
C LEU A 123 7.42 -1.24 -2.68
N MET A 124 8.55 -0.52 -2.75
CA MET A 124 8.70 0.64 -3.63
C MET A 124 8.60 0.22 -5.11
N VAL A 125 9.26 -0.88 -5.48
CA VAL A 125 9.21 -1.48 -6.82
C VAL A 125 7.78 -1.89 -7.17
N SER A 126 7.10 -2.61 -6.28
CA SER A 126 5.72 -3.03 -6.51
C SER A 126 4.77 -1.84 -6.65
N THR A 127 4.97 -0.78 -5.85
CA THR A 127 4.18 0.47 -5.96
C THR A 127 4.43 1.18 -7.30
N TYR A 128 5.68 1.20 -7.77
CA TYR A 128 6.03 1.80 -9.07
C TYR A 128 5.37 1.04 -10.22
N GLU A 129 5.45 -0.29 -10.22
CA GLU A 129 4.84 -1.14 -11.24
C GLU A 129 3.30 -1.03 -11.23
N MET A 130 2.71 -0.90 -10.05
CA MET A 130 1.27 -0.63 -9.87
C MET A 130 0.87 0.66 -10.58
N LEU A 131 1.56 1.77 -10.32
CA LEU A 131 1.30 3.06 -10.96
C LEU A 131 1.55 3.02 -12.47
N ARG A 132 2.52 2.23 -12.93
CA ARG A 132 2.84 2.11 -14.35
C ARG A 132 1.78 1.34 -15.15
N GLY A 133 0.94 0.56 -14.47
CA GLY A 133 -0.10 -0.25 -15.09
C GLY A 133 0.43 -1.47 -15.86
N SER A 134 1.63 -1.97 -15.54
CA SER A 134 2.19 -3.19 -16.14
C SER A 134 1.52 -4.45 -15.59
N ARG A 135 0.25 -4.69 -15.96
CA ARG A 135 -0.68 -5.63 -15.30
C ARG A 135 -0.09 -7.02 -15.04
N GLN A 136 0.59 -7.62 -16.01
CA GLN A 136 1.09 -9.00 -15.88
C GLN A 136 2.36 -9.08 -15.00
N ASP A 137 3.33 -8.21 -15.26
CA ASP A 137 4.60 -8.19 -14.51
C ASP A 137 4.38 -7.79 -13.05
N TRP A 138 3.53 -6.79 -12.83
CA TRP A 138 3.21 -6.27 -11.51
C TRP A 138 2.48 -7.30 -10.64
N GLN A 139 1.50 -8.03 -11.17
CA GLN A 139 0.81 -9.06 -10.38
C GLN A 139 1.75 -10.18 -9.94
N GLN A 140 2.65 -10.61 -10.82
CA GLN A 140 3.69 -11.59 -10.48
C GLN A 140 4.63 -11.05 -9.41
N HIS A 141 5.02 -9.77 -9.52
CA HIS A 141 5.85 -9.13 -8.50
C HIS A 141 5.13 -9.03 -7.16
N LEU A 142 3.87 -8.59 -7.14
CA LEU A 142 3.04 -8.49 -5.93
C LEU A 142 2.86 -9.84 -5.24
N GLN A 143 2.65 -10.89 -6.03
CA GLN A 143 2.65 -12.28 -5.54
C GLN A 143 4.02 -12.67 -4.97
N GLY A 144 5.12 -12.27 -5.61
CA GLY A 144 6.48 -12.43 -5.11
C GLY A 144 6.71 -11.73 -3.77
N VAL A 145 6.23 -10.48 -3.62
CA VAL A 145 6.28 -9.71 -2.37
C VAL A 145 5.59 -10.48 -1.25
N PHE A 146 4.39 -11.03 -1.52
CA PHE A 146 3.67 -11.87 -0.55
C PHE A 146 4.52 -13.03 -0.04
N TRP A 147 5.20 -13.76 -0.94
CA TRP A 147 6.04 -14.90 -0.55
C TRP A 147 7.23 -14.47 0.33
N ILE A 148 7.84 -13.31 0.04
CA ILE A 148 8.91 -12.74 0.86
C ILE A 148 8.37 -12.31 2.23
N LEU A 149 7.20 -11.67 2.30
CA LEU A 149 6.59 -11.27 3.57
C LEU A 149 6.22 -12.49 4.41
N ARG A 150 5.65 -13.53 3.77
CA ARG A 150 5.21 -14.76 4.44
C ARG A 150 6.39 -15.55 5.01
N SER A 151 7.54 -15.56 4.35
CA SER A 151 8.72 -16.28 4.86
C SER A 151 9.34 -15.63 6.10
N ARG A 152 9.08 -14.34 6.34
CA ARG A 152 9.67 -13.56 7.44
C ARG A 152 8.95 -13.66 8.78
N GLN A 153 7.88 -14.46 8.89
CA GLN A 153 7.11 -14.63 10.13
C GLN A 153 6.77 -13.30 10.82
N ILE A 154 6.29 -12.33 10.03
CA ILE A 154 6.08 -10.95 10.48
C ILE A 154 5.03 -10.90 11.59
N GLU A 155 5.36 -10.25 12.69
CA GLU A 155 4.41 -9.82 13.71
C GLU A 155 3.63 -8.60 13.20
N VAL A 156 2.45 -8.83 12.61
CA VAL A 156 1.64 -7.80 11.94
C VAL A 156 1.08 -6.74 12.90
N GLU A 157 0.76 -7.09 14.14
CA GLU A 157 0.20 -6.16 15.15
C GLU A 157 1.29 -5.54 16.04
N ALA A 158 2.53 -5.45 15.54
CA ALA A 158 3.65 -4.78 16.18
C ALA A 158 3.98 -3.43 15.51
N SER A 159 4.53 -2.49 16.26
CA SER A 159 5.03 -1.22 15.71
C SER A 159 6.41 -1.42 15.06
N SER A 160 6.44 -1.96 13.84
CA SER A 160 7.66 -2.27 13.10
C SER A 160 7.59 -1.86 11.63
N LEU A 161 8.75 -1.78 10.97
CA LEU A 161 8.81 -1.53 9.53
C LEU A 161 8.23 -2.71 8.76
N GLU A 162 8.41 -3.92 9.29
CA GLU A 162 7.87 -5.16 8.76
C GLU A 162 6.35 -5.15 8.76
N SER A 163 5.74 -4.78 9.89
CA SER A 163 4.28 -4.62 10.01
C SER A 163 3.77 -3.53 9.08
N THR A 164 4.39 -2.35 9.08
CA THR A 164 3.95 -1.23 8.22
C THR A 164 4.04 -1.60 6.73
N THR A 165 5.11 -2.30 6.34
CA THR A 165 5.27 -2.83 4.97
C THR A 165 4.17 -3.83 4.65
N TRP A 166 3.82 -4.72 5.59
CA TRP A 166 2.75 -5.70 5.42
C TRP A 166 1.39 -5.02 5.21
N TRP A 167 1.05 -4.00 6.02
CA TRP A 167 -0.19 -3.24 5.84
C TRP A 167 -0.22 -2.49 4.52
N ALA A 168 0.89 -1.88 4.11
CA ALA A 168 1.00 -1.23 2.81
C ALA A 168 0.82 -2.22 1.64
N TRP A 169 1.42 -3.41 1.73
CA TRP A 169 1.25 -4.48 0.77
C TRP A 169 -0.20 -5.01 0.72
N LEU A 170 -0.84 -5.23 1.87
CA LEU A 170 -2.23 -5.71 1.93
C LEU A 170 -3.17 -4.76 1.19
N ARG A 171 -2.96 -3.45 1.31
CA ARG A 171 -3.76 -2.46 0.56
C ARG A 171 -3.59 -2.58 -0.95
N GLN A 172 -2.37 -2.86 -1.43
CA GLN A 172 -2.14 -3.15 -2.85
C GLN A 172 -2.87 -4.42 -3.27
N ASP A 173 -2.76 -5.49 -2.48
CA ASP A 173 -3.41 -6.77 -2.77
C ASP A 173 -4.94 -6.67 -2.78
N ILE A 174 -5.54 -5.96 -1.82
CA ILE A 174 -6.97 -5.64 -1.80
C ILE A 174 -7.41 -4.99 -3.13
N TRP A 175 -6.66 -3.98 -3.58
CA TRP A 175 -6.99 -3.28 -4.81
C TRP A 175 -6.99 -4.21 -6.03
N VAL A 176 -5.96 -5.05 -6.16
CA VAL A 176 -5.88 -6.02 -7.27
C VAL A 176 -6.96 -7.08 -7.15
N ALA A 177 -7.18 -7.61 -5.94
CA ALA A 177 -8.14 -8.66 -5.66
C ALA A 177 -9.55 -8.24 -6.06
N PHE A 178 -9.92 -7.00 -5.72
CA PHE A 178 -11.18 -6.39 -6.14
C PHE A 178 -11.28 -6.29 -7.68
N ARG A 179 -10.26 -5.76 -8.36
CA ARG A 179 -10.26 -5.58 -9.82
C ARG A 179 -10.35 -6.90 -10.58
N GLU A 180 -9.62 -7.91 -10.12
CA GLU A 180 -9.48 -9.20 -10.80
C GLU A 180 -10.49 -10.24 -10.28
N LYS A 181 -11.42 -9.84 -9.40
CA LYS A 181 -12.44 -10.70 -8.77
C LYS A 181 -11.85 -11.97 -8.15
N ARG A 182 -10.67 -11.85 -7.54
CA ARG A 182 -9.98 -12.94 -6.84
C ARG A 182 -9.95 -12.67 -5.34
N ARG A 183 -9.64 -13.70 -4.56
CA ARG A 183 -9.34 -13.52 -3.14
C ARG A 183 -7.99 -12.82 -2.96
N THR A 184 -7.85 -12.08 -1.86
CA THR A 184 -6.56 -11.60 -1.35
C THR A 184 -5.66 -12.80 -1.01
N TYR A 185 -4.35 -12.64 -1.16
CA TYR A 185 -3.38 -13.67 -0.83
C TYR A 185 -3.21 -13.89 0.67
N SER A 186 -3.50 -12.86 1.47
CA SER A 186 -3.38 -12.94 2.93
C SER A 186 -4.38 -13.91 3.53
N THR A 187 -3.87 -14.82 4.37
CA THR A 187 -4.66 -15.68 5.27
C THR A 187 -4.52 -15.26 6.74
N TRP A 188 -3.93 -14.09 6.98
CA TRP A 188 -3.69 -13.60 8.34
C TRP A 188 -5.00 -13.21 9.02
N MET A 189 -5.08 -13.51 10.32
CA MET A 189 -6.19 -13.14 11.18
C MET A 189 -5.67 -12.29 12.35
N PRO A 190 -6.37 -11.20 12.71
CA PRO A 190 -6.05 -10.40 13.88
C PRO A 190 -6.09 -11.23 15.15
N LYS A 191 -5.16 -10.96 16.08
CA LYS A 191 -5.07 -11.65 17.36
C LYS A 191 -5.54 -10.78 18.51
N LYS A 192 -5.28 -9.47 18.45
CA LYS A 192 -5.74 -8.50 19.45
C LYS A 192 -7.25 -8.37 19.46
N GLU A 193 -7.83 -8.30 20.65
CA GLU A 193 -9.26 -8.01 20.84
C GLU A 193 -9.53 -6.51 20.61
N TYR A 194 -10.77 -6.15 20.24
CA TYR A 194 -11.13 -4.76 19.94
C TYR A 194 -10.87 -3.79 21.11
N VAL A 195 -11.02 -4.28 22.34
CA VAL A 195 -10.79 -3.49 23.57
C VAL A 195 -9.33 -3.10 23.77
N GLU A 196 -8.40 -3.80 23.11
CA GLU A 196 -6.95 -3.56 23.20
C GLU A 196 -6.43 -2.63 22.10
N LEU A 197 -7.27 -2.33 21.10
CA LEU A 197 -6.85 -1.59 19.91
C LEU A 197 -6.86 -0.08 20.17
N ASP A 198 -5.80 0.59 19.73
CA ASP A 198 -5.81 2.04 19.61
C ASP A 198 -6.59 2.50 18.35
N ASN A 199 -6.75 3.82 18.18
CA ASN A 199 -7.47 4.40 17.04
C ASN A 199 -6.83 4.04 15.68
N HIS A 200 -5.50 3.92 15.61
CA HIS A 200 -4.78 3.58 14.39
C HIS A 200 -4.94 2.08 14.04
N GLU A 201 -4.93 1.23 15.06
CA GLU A 201 -5.18 -0.20 14.94
C GLU A 201 -6.63 -0.50 14.60
N LEU A 202 -7.60 0.23 15.17
CA LEU A 202 -9.01 0.19 14.78
C LEU A 202 -9.19 0.58 13.30
N ALA A 203 -8.48 1.61 12.83
CA ALA A 203 -8.51 1.99 11.42
C ALA A 203 -7.86 0.93 10.52
N SER A 204 -6.75 0.32 10.94
CA SER A 204 -6.12 -0.81 10.24
C SER A 204 -7.04 -2.04 10.21
N ARG A 205 -7.82 -2.27 11.27
CA ARG A 205 -8.83 -3.35 11.32
C ARG A 205 -9.88 -3.20 10.24
N ALA A 206 -10.29 -1.97 9.90
CA ALA A 206 -11.21 -1.71 8.80
C ALA A 206 -10.66 -2.22 7.44
N ILE A 207 -9.34 -2.12 7.23
CA ILE A 207 -8.68 -2.61 6.01
C ILE A 207 -8.69 -4.12 5.94
N TRP A 208 -8.47 -4.78 7.07
CA TRP A 208 -8.60 -6.23 7.14
C TRP A 208 -10.05 -6.68 6.90
N ILE A 209 -11.05 -6.01 7.48
CA ILE A 209 -12.48 -6.28 7.22
C ILE A 209 -12.80 -6.13 5.73
N MET A 210 -12.30 -5.06 5.08
CA MET A 210 -12.46 -4.84 3.64
C MET A 210 -11.88 -6.00 2.82
N ALA A 211 -10.71 -6.53 3.20
CA ALA A 211 -10.16 -7.73 2.56
C ALA A 211 -11.12 -8.94 2.68
N GLN A 212 -11.76 -9.14 3.83
CA GLN A 212 -12.72 -10.23 4.02
C GLN A 212 -13.97 -10.06 3.16
N VAL A 213 -14.48 -8.83 3.00
CA VAL A 213 -15.60 -8.52 2.11
C VAL A 213 -15.23 -8.82 0.66
N ILE A 214 -14.04 -8.41 0.21
CA ILE A 214 -13.54 -8.72 -1.14
C ILE A 214 -13.42 -10.24 -1.34
N ASN A 215 -12.92 -10.97 -0.34
CA ASN A 215 -12.82 -12.42 -0.39
C ASN A 215 -14.18 -13.11 -0.54
N PHE A 216 -15.22 -12.59 0.12
CA PHE A 216 -16.58 -13.07 -0.04
C PHE A 216 -17.12 -12.79 -1.44
N CYS A 217 -16.93 -11.58 -1.98
CA CYS A 217 -17.36 -11.22 -3.32
C CYS A 217 -16.64 -12.00 -4.43
N ALA A 218 -15.39 -12.42 -4.22
CA ALA A 218 -14.66 -13.23 -5.19
C ALA A 218 -15.27 -14.64 -5.40
N VAL A 219 -15.98 -15.17 -4.40
CA VAL A 219 -16.55 -16.53 -4.42
C VAL A 219 -17.77 -16.67 -5.32
N ASP A 220 -18.42 -15.56 -5.67
CA ASP A 220 -19.45 -15.52 -6.72
C ASP A 220 -19.01 -16.13 -8.04
N SER A 221 -17.70 -16.20 -8.28
CA SER A 221 -17.12 -16.66 -9.55
C SER A 221 -16.66 -18.12 -9.54
N SER A 222 -16.76 -18.85 -8.41
CA SER A 222 -16.27 -20.24 -8.29
C SER A 222 -17.40 -21.24 -7.99
N PRO A 223 -17.53 -22.35 -8.75
CA PRO A 223 -18.54 -23.39 -8.51
C PRO A 223 -18.29 -24.23 -7.23
N ASP A 224 -17.12 -24.10 -6.59
CA ASP A 224 -16.69 -24.91 -5.45
C ASP A 224 -17.09 -24.32 -4.09
N MET A 225 -18.34 -23.86 -3.93
CA MET A 225 -18.83 -23.43 -2.61
C MET A 225 -19.06 -24.63 -1.69
N GLU A 226 -18.11 -24.91 -0.80
CA GLU A 226 -18.33 -25.71 0.39
C GLU A 226 -19.54 -25.14 1.17
N GLY A 227 -20.63 -25.91 1.27
CA GLY A 227 -21.84 -25.53 2.00
C GLY A 227 -22.92 -24.78 1.21
N GLY A 228 -22.73 -24.52 -0.08
CA GLY A 228 -23.75 -23.93 -0.97
C GLY A 228 -24.34 -22.59 -0.49
N LEU A 229 -25.59 -22.31 -0.84
CA LEU A 229 -26.30 -21.08 -0.43
C LEU A 229 -26.36 -20.91 1.11
N PRO A 230 -26.64 -21.94 1.93
CA PRO A 230 -26.63 -21.80 3.39
C PRO A 230 -25.27 -21.39 3.96
N GLY A 231 -24.17 -21.98 3.49
CA GLY A 231 -22.81 -21.61 3.90
C GLY A 231 -22.50 -20.15 3.57
N ARG A 232 -22.94 -19.69 2.39
CA ARG A 232 -22.78 -18.30 1.97
C ARG A 232 -23.57 -17.31 2.81
N ILE A 233 -24.81 -17.63 3.16
CA ILE A 233 -25.63 -16.81 4.08
C ILE A 233 -24.95 -16.74 5.45
N GLY A 234 -24.39 -17.86 5.93
CA GLY A 234 -23.62 -17.91 7.18
C GLY A 234 -22.42 -16.97 7.16
N TRP A 235 -21.61 -17.00 6.08
CA TRP A 235 -20.46 -16.10 5.94
C TRP A 235 -20.89 -14.63 5.83
N ALA A 236 -21.93 -14.32 5.06
CA ALA A 236 -22.46 -12.96 4.97
C ALA A 236 -22.90 -12.42 6.36
N LYS A 237 -23.56 -13.27 7.16
CA LYS A 237 -23.94 -12.93 8.54
C LYS A 237 -22.71 -12.71 9.42
N ALA A 238 -21.68 -13.55 9.30
CA ALA A 238 -20.43 -13.38 10.04
C ALA A 238 -19.73 -12.06 9.70
N LEU A 239 -19.66 -11.69 8.41
CA LEU A 239 -19.10 -10.41 7.98
C LEU A 239 -19.89 -9.21 8.53
N LYS A 240 -21.22 -9.30 8.50
CA LYS A 240 -22.08 -8.25 9.07
C LYS A 240 -21.87 -8.10 10.57
N ASN A 241 -21.78 -9.21 11.30
CA ASN A 241 -21.50 -9.18 12.74
C ASN A 241 -20.12 -8.56 13.02
N MET A 242 -19.10 -8.94 12.27
CA MET A 242 -17.75 -8.40 12.38
C MET A 242 -17.71 -6.89 12.12
N LEU A 243 -18.48 -6.39 11.15
CA LEU A 243 -18.61 -4.97 10.87
C LEU A 243 -19.31 -4.23 12.02
N HIS A 244 -20.41 -4.77 12.54
CA HIS A 244 -21.11 -4.17 13.69
C HIS A 244 -20.26 -4.16 14.96
N GLU A 245 -19.49 -5.21 15.20
CA GLU A 245 -18.57 -5.27 16.33
C GLU A 245 -17.49 -4.19 16.20
N TRP A 246 -16.84 -4.07 15.04
CA TRP A 246 -15.90 -2.98 14.78
C TRP A 246 -16.53 -1.60 14.96
N GLU A 247 -17.73 -1.39 14.41
CA GLU A 247 -18.48 -0.12 14.52
C GLU A 247 -18.78 0.25 15.98
N SER A 248 -19.12 -0.74 16.82
CA SER A 248 -19.42 -0.52 18.23
C SER A 248 -18.22 -0.07 19.08
N HIS A 249 -16.99 -0.25 18.58
CA HIS A 249 -15.75 0.16 19.25
C HIS A 249 -15.18 1.47 18.68
N LEU A 250 -15.86 2.10 17.72
CA LEU A 250 -15.40 3.36 17.17
C LEU A 250 -15.48 4.49 18.20
N THR A 251 -14.41 5.26 18.24
CA THR A 251 -14.25 6.42 19.11
C THR A 251 -14.72 7.71 18.41
N VAL A 252 -14.74 8.83 19.12
CA VAL A 252 -15.21 10.12 18.60
C VAL A 252 -14.37 10.60 17.39
N GLU A 253 -13.13 10.14 17.28
CA GLU A 253 -12.18 10.42 16.20
C GLU A 253 -12.66 9.90 14.83
N PHE A 254 -13.58 8.93 14.82
CA PHE A 254 -14.23 8.40 13.62
C PHE A 254 -15.56 9.07 13.31
N SER A 255 -16.06 9.94 14.21
CA SER A 255 -17.32 10.64 13.97
C SER A 255 -17.15 11.72 12.90
N ALA A 256 -18.16 11.85 12.04
CA ALA A 256 -18.21 12.94 11.07
C ALA A 256 -18.20 14.30 11.80
N LEU A 257 -17.47 15.28 11.24
CA LEU A 257 -17.47 16.62 11.80
C LEU A 257 -18.88 17.23 11.70
N PRO A 258 -19.40 17.85 12.78
CA PRO A 258 -20.71 18.48 12.75
C PRO A 258 -20.70 19.64 11.75
N THR A 259 -21.52 19.55 10.70
CA THR A 259 -21.64 20.58 9.67
C THR A 259 -23.05 21.18 9.71
N MET A 260 -23.14 22.51 9.66
CA MET A 260 -24.40 23.27 9.74
C MET A 260 -25.22 23.25 8.44
N ASP A 261 -24.62 22.78 7.33
CA ASP A 261 -25.30 22.58 6.05
C ASP A 261 -25.21 21.10 5.70
N ARG A 262 -26.36 20.42 5.56
CA ARG A 262 -26.47 19.05 5.03
C ARG A 262 -26.04 18.94 3.56
N ARG A 263 -25.55 20.02 2.97
CA ARG A 263 -24.78 20.00 1.73
C ARG A 263 -23.31 19.80 2.07
N TYR A 264 -22.87 18.54 1.98
CA TYR A 264 -21.49 18.10 1.94
C TYR A 264 -20.54 19.21 1.47
N VAL A 265 -19.73 19.74 2.39
CA VAL A 265 -18.55 20.55 2.04
C VAL A 265 -17.47 19.59 1.56
N TYR A 266 -17.72 18.94 0.43
CA TYR A 266 -16.68 18.71 -0.54
C TYR A 266 -16.80 19.85 -1.52
N THR A 267 -15.81 20.74 -1.55
CA THR A 267 -15.58 21.57 -2.73
C THR A 267 -15.40 20.62 -3.91
N ARG A 268 -16.51 20.45 -4.62
CA ARG A 268 -16.59 19.83 -5.93
C ARG A 268 -15.71 20.72 -6.83
N SER A 269 -14.41 20.40 -6.92
CA SER A 269 -13.64 20.82 -8.09
C SER A 269 -14.46 20.34 -9.27
N SER A 270 -14.92 21.30 -10.07
CA SER A 270 -15.87 21.10 -11.15
C SER A 270 -15.24 20.27 -12.28
N THR A 271 -15.12 18.96 -12.10
CA THR A 271 -15.00 18.03 -13.22
C THR A 271 -16.42 17.80 -13.73
N LYS A 272 -16.75 18.56 -14.79
CA LYS A 272 -17.90 18.30 -15.65
C LYS A 272 -17.96 16.79 -15.95
N ARG A 273 -19.17 16.25 -16.05
CA ARG A 273 -19.45 14.92 -16.62
C ARG A 273 -18.80 14.82 -18.01
N GLY A 274 -17.55 14.39 -18.04
CA GLY A 274 -16.84 13.98 -19.24
C GLY A 274 -17.03 12.48 -19.37
N ARG A 275 -17.43 12.03 -20.56
CA ARG A 275 -17.43 10.63 -20.98
C ARG A 275 -16.22 9.90 -20.41
N PHE A 276 -16.43 8.71 -19.85
CA PHE A 276 -15.38 7.73 -19.58
C PHE A 276 -14.60 7.50 -20.88
N GLY A 277 -13.48 8.20 -21.00
CA GLY A 277 -12.59 8.18 -22.15
C GLY A 277 -11.21 8.60 -21.68
N ASN A 278 -10.30 7.62 -21.60
CA ASN A 278 -8.84 7.76 -21.60
C ASN A 278 -8.17 8.74 -20.62
N ALA A 279 -8.66 8.87 -19.38
CA ALA A 279 -7.90 9.45 -18.26
C ALA A 279 -7.82 8.43 -17.11
N GLY A 280 -6.84 7.52 -17.20
CA GLY A 280 -6.84 6.25 -16.47
C GLY A 280 -5.98 6.13 -15.21
N LEU A 281 -5.49 7.23 -14.62
CA LEU A 281 -4.53 7.16 -13.49
C LEU A 281 -4.90 8.04 -12.28
N LEU A 282 -5.43 9.24 -12.49
CA LEU A 282 -5.96 10.08 -11.39
C LEU A 282 -7.18 9.46 -10.69
N SER A 283 -7.90 8.55 -11.34
CA SER A 283 -8.99 7.79 -10.73
C SER A 283 -8.49 6.74 -9.71
N GLU A 284 -7.25 6.27 -9.82
CA GLU A 284 -6.69 5.23 -8.94
C GLU A 284 -6.15 5.83 -7.62
N GLU A 285 -5.51 7.02 -7.67
CA GLU A 285 -5.20 7.84 -6.48
C GLU A 285 -6.48 8.25 -5.74
N MET A 286 -7.49 8.67 -6.50
CA MET A 286 -8.82 8.94 -5.95
C MET A 286 -9.43 7.69 -5.35
N TRP A 287 -9.24 6.47 -5.87
CA TRP A 287 -9.81 5.25 -5.27
C TRP A 287 -9.18 4.89 -3.92
N MET A 288 -7.85 4.97 -3.79
CA MET A 288 -7.18 4.74 -2.51
C MET A 288 -7.47 5.85 -1.49
N ALA A 289 -7.75 7.08 -1.92
CA ALA A 289 -8.26 8.10 -1.02
C ALA A 289 -9.77 7.94 -0.73
N TYR A 290 -10.59 7.59 -1.73
CA TYR A 290 -12.05 7.53 -1.71
C TYR A 290 -12.58 6.30 -0.96
N ALA A 291 -12.03 5.11 -1.22
CA ALA A 291 -12.37 3.91 -0.46
C ALA A 291 -12.05 4.07 1.03
N PHE A 292 -10.96 4.77 1.36
CA PHE A 292 -10.54 5.00 2.74
C PHE A 292 -11.27 6.18 3.40
N THR A 293 -11.73 7.16 2.64
CA THR A 293 -12.59 8.22 3.17
C THR A 293 -14.01 7.71 3.45
N GLN A 294 -14.53 6.79 2.63
CA GLN A 294 -15.79 6.09 2.90
C GLN A 294 -15.72 5.21 4.16
N ALA A 295 -14.57 4.58 4.43
CA ALA A 295 -14.32 3.87 5.69
C ALA A 295 -14.26 4.82 6.92
N ARG A 296 -14.00 6.11 6.71
CA ARG A 296 -13.96 7.14 7.77
C ARG A 296 -15.33 7.79 8.04
N THR A 297 -16.28 7.75 7.11
CA THR A 297 -17.56 8.46 7.23
C THR A 297 -18.78 7.55 7.36
N GLY A 298 -18.64 6.23 7.28
CA GLY A 298 -19.76 5.29 7.45
C GLY A 298 -20.91 5.49 6.46
N THR A 299 -20.64 6.09 5.29
CA THR A 299 -21.68 6.49 4.32
C THR A 299 -21.68 5.60 3.06
N ASP A 300 -22.81 4.94 2.83
CA ASP A 300 -23.32 4.40 1.56
C ASP A 300 -22.34 3.63 0.63
N LEU A 301 -22.11 2.35 0.97
CA LEU A 301 -21.75 1.31 0.01
C LEU A 301 -22.88 1.01 -1.01
N GLU A 302 -24.07 1.58 -0.84
CA GLU A 302 -25.25 1.30 -1.67
C GLU A 302 -25.23 1.94 -3.07
N LYS A 303 -24.31 2.86 -3.37
CA LYS A 303 -24.31 3.59 -4.66
C LYS A 303 -23.27 3.14 -5.68
N SER A 304 -22.42 2.17 -5.36
CA SER A 304 -21.57 1.49 -6.34
C SER A 304 -22.27 0.26 -6.93
N GLY A 305 -23.38 0.49 -7.63
CA GLY A 305 -23.83 -0.35 -8.76
C GLY A 305 -23.95 -1.87 -8.58
N CYS A 306 -24.04 -2.40 -7.36
CA CYS A 306 -24.48 -3.77 -7.11
C CYS A 306 -26.00 -3.72 -6.94
N ALA A 307 -26.69 -3.42 -8.04
CA ALA A 307 -28.10 -3.72 -8.14
C ALA A 307 -28.21 -5.25 -8.11
N VAL A 308 -28.77 -5.74 -7.01
CA VAL A 308 -29.33 -7.08 -6.91
C VAL A 308 -30.50 -7.12 -7.89
N GLU A 309 -30.28 -7.78 -9.03
CA GLU A 309 -31.27 -8.60 -9.73
C GLU A 309 -30.65 -9.98 -9.97
#